data_AF-A0A3M5BZM7-F1
#
_entry.id   AF-A0A3M5BZM7-F1
#
_cell.length_a   1.000
_cell.length_b   1.000
_cell.length_c   1.000
_cell.angle_alpha   90.00
_cell.angle_beta   90.00
_cell.angle_gamma   90.00
#
_symmetry.space_group_name_H-M   'P 1'
#
loop_
_entity.id
_entity.type
_entity.pdbx_description
1 polymer ?
#
loop_
_entity_poly.entity_id
_entity_poly.type
_entity_poly.pdbx_seq_one_letter_code
_entity_poly.pdbx_strand_id
1 'polypeptide(L)'
;MATSTSGGSRRKTSTRTRYLDLVVDCYLSEDNASKNQLLTIADKTKTFTRFFKKIQYFQDETGLIYHGLIDDLRLYAGKGVGLRFTELVWVNKKRYRIWAYVPQKRIDESRRRKAFLTEIDELEKAIKAGEQVHAFFVGAYPLRSTVENRDGSQFEVYRAELSSIDHLSLVFAEPNQR
;
A
#
# COMPACT_ATOMS: atom_id res chain seq x y z
N MET A 1 27.11 30.05 -0.82
CA MET A 1 26.92 28.99 0.19
C MET A 1 25.75 28.14 -0.28
N ALA A 2 26.00 26.91 -0.71
CA ALA A 2 24.96 26.00 -1.19
C ALA A 2 24.57 25.08 -0.04
N THR A 3 23.32 25.18 0.40
CA THR A 3 22.71 24.26 1.38
C THR A 3 22.45 22.93 0.69
N SER A 4 23.21 21.91 1.07
CA SER A 4 22.98 20.53 0.69
C SER A 4 21.75 19.98 1.41
N THR A 5 20.63 19.86 0.68
CA THR A 5 19.43 19.17 1.17
C THR A 5 19.71 17.66 1.16
N SER A 6 19.87 17.07 2.35
CA SER A 6 20.00 15.61 2.52
C SER A 6 18.63 14.95 2.34
N GLY A 7 18.19 14.78 1.09
CA GLY A 7 17.07 13.92 0.75
C GLY A 7 17.53 12.47 0.71
N GLY A 8 17.19 11.67 1.72
CA GLY A 8 17.42 10.22 1.70
C GLY A 8 16.80 9.61 0.44
N SER A 9 17.60 8.87 -0.34
CA SER A 9 17.25 8.43 -1.68
C SER A 9 16.33 7.19 -1.60
N ARG A 10 15.02 7.40 -1.41
CA ARG A 10 14.02 6.30 -1.40
C ARG A 10 14.13 5.46 -2.67
N ARG A 11 14.52 4.19 -2.54
CA ARG A 11 14.65 3.29 -3.68
C ARG A 11 13.29 2.70 -4.06
N LYS A 12 13.02 2.64 -5.36
CA LYS A 12 11.89 1.90 -5.94
C LYS A 12 12.36 0.59 -6.55
N THR A 13 11.42 -0.31 -6.75
CA THR A 13 11.63 -1.49 -7.61
C THR A 13 11.87 -1.05 -9.06
N SER A 14 12.73 -1.72 -9.82
CA SER A 14 13.25 -1.27 -11.13
C SER A 14 12.26 -1.31 -12.32
N THR A 15 10.95 -1.34 -12.04
CA THR A 15 9.92 -1.55 -13.06
C THR A 15 9.37 -0.21 -13.55
N ARG A 16 8.85 -0.20 -14.80
CA ARG A 16 8.25 1.00 -15.44
C ARG A 16 7.28 1.71 -14.48
N THR A 17 7.51 3.01 -14.25
CA THR A 17 6.75 3.84 -13.30
C THR A 17 5.25 3.83 -13.62
N ARG A 18 4.41 3.48 -12.63
CA ARG A 18 2.95 3.44 -12.72
C ARG A 18 2.35 4.84 -12.56
N TYR A 19 1.13 5.06 -13.04
CA TYR A 19 0.38 6.28 -12.72
C TYR A 19 0.25 6.48 -11.20
N LEU A 20 -0.06 5.42 -10.45
CA LEU A 20 -0.10 5.49 -8.99
C LEU A 20 1.28 5.81 -8.39
N ASP A 21 2.37 5.29 -8.94
CA ASP A 21 3.72 5.59 -8.43
C ASP A 21 4.07 7.07 -8.62
N LEU A 22 3.67 7.68 -9.75
CA LEU A 22 3.86 9.12 -9.98
C LEU A 22 3.02 9.95 -9.00
N VAL A 23 1.77 9.53 -8.76
CA VAL A 23 0.88 10.18 -7.78
C VAL A 23 1.46 10.08 -6.37
N VAL A 24 2.00 8.92 -5.99
CA VAL A 24 2.68 8.73 -4.69
C VAL A 24 3.94 9.59 -4.60
N ASP A 25 4.73 9.72 -5.67
CA ASP A 25 5.91 10.61 -5.69
C ASP A 25 5.55 12.06 -5.43
N CYS A 26 4.52 12.57 -6.10
CA CYS A 26 4.02 13.92 -5.85
C CYS A 26 3.60 14.09 -4.38
N TYR A 27 2.92 13.09 -3.79
CA TYR A 27 2.52 13.11 -2.38
C TYR A 27 3.70 13.09 -1.41
N LEU A 28 4.76 12.38 -1.76
CA LEU A 28 5.94 12.21 -0.93
C LEU A 28 7.03 13.27 -1.15
N SER A 29 6.91 14.10 -2.18
CA SER A 29 7.81 15.23 -2.49
C SER A 29 7.76 16.32 -1.41
N GLU A 30 8.66 17.30 -1.44
CA GLU A 30 8.63 18.44 -0.51
C GLU A 30 7.80 19.64 -1.02
N ASP A 31 7.20 19.52 -2.21
CA ASP A 31 6.40 20.59 -2.83
C ASP A 31 5.02 20.71 -2.17
N ASN A 32 4.93 21.54 -1.15
CA ASN A 32 3.68 21.79 -0.42
C ASN A 32 2.69 22.67 -1.19
N ALA A 33 3.14 23.46 -2.18
CA ALA A 33 2.26 24.34 -2.94
C ALA A 33 1.34 23.54 -3.84
N SER A 34 1.89 22.60 -4.62
CA SER A 34 1.12 21.70 -5.49
C SER A 34 0.19 20.79 -4.69
N LYS A 35 0.59 20.41 -3.48
CA LYS A 35 -0.18 19.53 -2.58
C LYS A 35 -1.46 20.12 -2.00
N ASN A 36 -1.55 21.45 -1.96
CA ASN A 36 -2.70 22.17 -1.41
C ASN A 36 -3.70 22.61 -2.48
N GLN A 37 -3.45 22.29 -3.76
CA GLN A 37 -4.39 22.54 -4.84
C GLN A 37 -5.59 21.60 -4.75
N LEU A 38 -6.78 22.13 -5.09
CA LEU A 38 -8.01 21.35 -5.19
C LEU A 38 -7.95 20.47 -6.45
N LEU A 39 -8.29 19.20 -6.27
CA LEU A 39 -8.45 18.23 -7.34
C LEU A 39 -9.84 17.62 -7.24
N THR A 40 -10.42 17.35 -8.41
CA THR A 40 -11.67 16.61 -8.52
C THR A 40 -11.39 15.22 -9.07
N ILE A 41 -11.70 14.19 -8.29
CA ILE A 41 -11.60 12.78 -8.69
C ILE A 41 -12.98 12.16 -8.48
N ALA A 42 -13.56 11.62 -9.56
CA ALA A 42 -14.96 11.21 -9.60
C ALA A 42 -15.88 12.35 -9.12
N ASP A 43 -16.63 12.15 -8.05
CA ASP A 43 -17.59 13.07 -7.44
C ASP A 43 -17.01 13.86 -6.25
N LYS A 44 -15.69 13.80 -6.02
CA LYS A 44 -15.03 14.36 -4.84
C LYS A 44 -14.08 15.48 -5.22
N THR A 45 -14.27 16.66 -4.63
CA THR A 45 -13.33 17.78 -4.72
C THR A 45 -12.62 18.01 -3.39
N LYS A 46 -11.30 17.81 -3.35
CA LYS A 46 -10.47 17.96 -2.13
C LYS A 46 -9.06 18.43 -2.49
N THR A 47 -8.30 18.89 -1.51
CA THR A 47 -6.87 19.11 -1.74
C THR A 47 -6.18 17.79 -2.07
N PHE A 48 -5.13 17.81 -2.90
CA PHE A 48 -4.40 16.59 -3.28
C PHE A 48 -4.01 15.73 -2.08
N THR A 49 -3.49 16.33 -1.01
CA THR A 49 -3.13 15.64 0.24
C THR A 49 -4.30 14.93 0.92
N ARG A 50 -5.52 15.47 0.82
CA ARG A 50 -6.72 14.89 1.44
C ARG A 50 -7.23 13.64 0.70
N PHE A 51 -6.72 13.36 -0.50
CA PHE A 51 -6.95 12.07 -1.16
C PHE A 51 -6.12 10.93 -0.57
N PHE A 52 -5.11 11.23 0.26
CA PHE A 52 -4.30 10.23 0.94
C PHE A 52 -4.76 10.08 2.39
N LYS A 53 -4.99 8.84 2.80
CA LYS A 53 -5.50 8.53 4.13
C LYS A 53 -4.67 7.43 4.78
N LYS A 54 -4.19 7.67 6.01
CA LYS A 54 -3.54 6.60 6.78
C LYS A 54 -4.52 5.44 6.96
N ILE A 55 -4.03 4.22 6.79
CA ILE A 55 -4.85 3.00 6.78
C ILE A 55 -5.66 2.80 8.07
N GLN A 56 -5.15 3.27 9.22
CA GLN A 56 -5.86 3.22 10.49
C GLN A 56 -7.16 4.05 10.53
N TYR A 57 -7.31 5.00 9.61
CA TYR A 57 -8.48 5.87 9.47
C TYR A 57 -9.32 5.53 8.23
N PHE A 58 -9.28 4.27 7.77
CA PHE A 58 -10.01 3.88 6.56
C PHE A 58 -11.53 4.08 6.67
N GLN A 59 -12.09 4.02 7.88
CA GLN A 59 -13.52 4.18 8.13
C GLN A 59 -14.04 5.60 7.86
N ASP A 60 -13.14 6.58 7.76
CA ASP A 60 -13.53 7.99 7.63
C ASP A 60 -14.18 8.28 6.28
N GLU A 61 -13.66 7.70 5.19
CA GLU A 61 -14.16 7.99 3.85
C GLU A 61 -13.68 6.97 2.80
N THR A 62 -14.60 6.38 2.03
CA THR A 62 -14.31 5.45 0.92
C THR A 62 -13.68 6.14 -0.31
N GLY A 63 -13.07 5.39 -1.23
CA GLY A 63 -12.61 5.95 -2.53
C GLY A 63 -11.38 6.87 -2.45
N LEU A 64 -10.63 6.82 -1.35
CA LEU A 64 -9.34 7.49 -1.18
C LEU A 64 -8.16 6.56 -1.53
N ILE A 65 -6.95 7.12 -1.55
CA ILE A 65 -5.71 6.36 -1.57
C ILE A 65 -5.34 6.06 -0.12
N TYR A 66 -5.33 4.79 0.27
CA TYR A 66 -4.94 4.39 1.61
C TYR A 66 -3.48 3.98 1.69
N HIS A 67 -2.82 4.31 2.79
CA HIS A 67 -1.41 4.03 2.95
C HIS A 67 -0.99 3.77 4.39
N GLY A 68 0.10 3.02 4.57
CA GLY A 68 0.63 2.66 5.87
C GLY A 68 1.87 1.77 5.75
N LEU A 69 2.55 1.54 6.87
CA LEU A 69 3.67 0.61 6.91
C LEU A 69 3.15 -0.83 6.84
N ILE A 70 3.94 -1.72 6.24
CA ILE A 70 3.63 -3.15 6.20
C ILE A 70 4.67 -3.95 6.96
N ASP A 71 4.23 -5.03 7.60
CA ASP A 71 5.07 -5.90 8.45
C ASP A 71 4.98 -7.40 8.10
N ASP A 72 4.15 -7.78 7.13
CA ASP A 72 4.00 -9.18 6.70
C ASP A 72 3.54 -9.24 5.24
N LEU A 73 4.02 -10.26 4.54
CA LEU A 73 3.69 -10.60 3.17
C LEU A 73 3.29 -12.06 3.13
N ARG A 74 2.07 -12.35 2.65
CA ARG A 74 1.55 -13.71 2.52
C ARG A 74 1.32 -14.07 1.07
N LEU A 75 2.03 -15.10 0.62
CA LEU A 75 1.79 -15.77 -0.66
C LEU A 75 0.81 -16.91 -0.42
N TYR A 76 -0.41 -16.77 -0.94
CA TYR A 76 -1.41 -17.82 -0.86
C TYR A 76 -1.35 -18.64 -2.15
N ALA A 77 -0.83 -19.86 -2.07
CA ALA A 77 -0.67 -20.75 -3.22
C ALA A 77 -1.96 -20.81 -4.06
N GLY A 78 -1.89 -20.33 -5.31
CA GLY A 78 -3.01 -20.27 -6.26
C GLY A 78 -4.13 -19.27 -5.92
N LYS A 79 -4.07 -18.55 -4.79
CA LYS A 79 -5.10 -17.58 -4.38
C LYS A 79 -4.67 -16.14 -4.59
N GLY A 80 -3.40 -15.80 -4.36
CA GLY A 80 -2.84 -14.47 -4.62
C GLY A 80 -1.88 -13.98 -3.54
N VAL A 81 -1.73 -12.67 -3.42
CA VAL A 81 -0.74 -12.01 -2.56
C VAL A 81 -1.43 -11.07 -1.56
N GLY A 82 -1.10 -11.19 -0.27
CA GLY A 82 -1.60 -10.32 0.79
C GLY A 82 -0.50 -9.55 1.50
N LEU A 83 -0.70 -8.25 1.69
CA LEU A 83 0.20 -7.36 2.43
C LEU A 83 -0.50 -6.94 3.72
N ARG A 84 0.12 -7.17 4.88
CA ARG A 84 -0.43 -6.78 6.18
C ARG A 84 0.11 -5.44 6.62
N PHE A 85 -0.79 -4.54 7.01
CA PHE A 85 -0.42 -3.27 7.60
C PHE A 85 -0.03 -3.41 9.08
N THR A 86 0.98 -2.64 9.48
CA THR A 86 1.52 -2.59 10.84
C THR A 86 0.50 -2.00 11.82
N GLU A 87 -0.23 -0.98 11.39
CA GLU A 87 -1.19 -0.29 12.22
C GLU A 87 -2.42 -1.17 12.53
N LEU A 88 -2.83 -1.16 13.79
CA LEU A 88 -4.07 -1.78 14.25
C LEU A 88 -5.19 -0.76 14.27
N VAL A 89 -6.35 -1.12 13.73
CA VAL A 89 -7.56 -0.29 13.76
C VAL A 89 -8.52 -0.75 14.84
N TRP A 90 -9.15 0.21 15.52
CA TRP A 90 -10.21 -0.07 16.50
C TRP A 90 -11.57 -0.08 15.80
N VAL A 91 -12.28 -1.20 15.90
CA VAL A 91 -13.67 -1.33 15.47
C VAL A 91 -14.45 -2.04 16.56
N ASN A 92 -15.54 -1.43 17.03
CA ASN A 92 -16.41 -2.03 18.07
C ASN A 92 -15.63 -2.58 19.28
N LYS A 93 -14.67 -1.80 19.80
CA LYS A 93 -13.78 -2.14 20.94
C LYS A 93 -12.83 -3.32 20.70
N LYS A 94 -12.69 -3.83 19.47
CA LYS A 94 -11.70 -4.85 19.08
C LYS A 94 -10.66 -4.24 18.14
N ARG A 95 -9.42 -4.75 18.23
CA ARG A 95 -8.33 -4.34 17.35
C ARG A 95 -8.22 -5.30 16.19
N TYR A 96 -8.17 -4.77 14.97
CA TYR A 96 -8.06 -5.55 13.76
C TYR A 96 -6.80 -5.17 12.98
N ARG A 97 -6.23 -6.15 12.29
CA ARG A 97 -5.23 -5.93 11.25
C ARG A 97 -5.93 -5.69 9.91
N ILE A 98 -5.31 -4.84 9.11
CA ILE A 98 -5.79 -4.51 7.76
C ILE A 98 -4.84 -5.16 6.74
N TRP A 99 -5.42 -5.67 5.66
CA TRP A 99 -4.71 -6.31 4.56
C TRP A 99 -5.05 -5.63 3.24
N ALA A 100 -4.05 -5.38 2.40
CA ALA A 100 -4.26 -5.25 0.96
C ALA A 100 -4.09 -6.65 0.32
N TYR A 101 -4.97 -7.01 -0.60
CA TYR A 101 -4.96 -8.33 -1.21
C TYR A 101 -5.10 -8.23 -2.72
N VAL A 102 -4.18 -8.84 -3.47
CA VAL A 102 -4.26 -8.99 -4.91
C VAL A 102 -4.61 -10.45 -5.23
N PRO A 103 -5.79 -10.73 -5.81
CA PRO A 103 -6.16 -12.08 -6.24
C PRO A 103 -5.25 -12.60 -7.35
N GLN A 104 -5.00 -13.91 -7.36
CA GLN A 104 -4.15 -14.60 -8.34
C GLN A 104 -4.59 -14.31 -9.78
N LYS A 105 -5.91 -14.33 -10.02
CA LYS A 105 -6.50 -13.98 -11.32
C LYS A 105 -6.02 -12.61 -11.82
N ARG A 106 -5.94 -11.59 -10.95
CA ARG A 106 -5.50 -10.24 -11.31
C ARG A 106 -4.01 -10.15 -11.61
N ILE A 107 -3.22 -11.01 -10.97
CA ILE A 107 -1.79 -11.14 -11.22
C ILE A 107 -1.57 -11.79 -12.59
N ASP A 108 -2.30 -12.87 -12.87
CA ASP A 108 -2.15 -13.66 -14.09
C ASP A 108 -2.65 -12.94 -15.34
N GLU A 109 -3.74 -12.17 -15.23
CA GLU A 109 -4.28 -11.34 -16.32
C GLU A 109 -3.39 -10.13 -16.66
N SER A 110 -2.45 -9.75 -15.79
CA SER A 110 -1.67 -8.54 -15.98
C SER A 110 -0.49 -8.73 -16.94
N ARG A 111 -0.38 -7.79 -17.89
CA ARG A 111 0.80 -7.65 -18.75
C ARG A 111 2.10 -7.43 -17.97
N ARG A 112 2.01 -6.99 -16.71
CA ARG A 112 3.15 -6.74 -15.83
C ARG A 112 3.38 -7.84 -14.80
N ARG A 113 2.75 -9.02 -14.95
CA ARG A 113 2.91 -10.19 -14.07
C ARG A 113 4.37 -10.44 -13.66
N LYS A 114 5.28 -10.55 -14.63
CA LYS A 114 6.70 -10.82 -14.36
C LYS A 114 7.34 -9.75 -13.45
N ALA A 115 7.16 -8.49 -13.83
CA ALA A 115 7.64 -7.34 -13.07
C ALA A 115 7.06 -7.34 -11.65
N PHE A 116 5.74 -7.52 -11.51
CA PHE A 116 5.08 -7.59 -10.21
C PHE A 116 5.62 -8.73 -9.33
N LEU A 117 5.84 -9.93 -9.87
CA LEU A 117 6.40 -11.04 -9.10
C LEU A 117 7.83 -10.74 -8.62
N THR A 118 8.64 -10.05 -9.44
CA THR A 118 9.97 -9.57 -9.02
C THR A 118 9.86 -8.56 -7.88
N GLU A 119 8.91 -7.62 -7.95
CA GLU A 119 8.66 -6.66 -6.87
C GLU A 119 8.23 -7.35 -5.57
N ILE A 120 7.41 -8.41 -5.67
CA ILE A 120 6.97 -9.19 -4.50
C ILE A 120 8.14 -9.97 -3.88
N ASP A 121 9.08 -10.49 -4.67
CA ASP A 121 10.31 -11.11 -4.17
C ASP A 121 11.26 -10.10 -3.50
N GLU A 122 11.43 -8.90 -4.09
CA GLU A 122 12.17 -7.80 -3.47
C GLU A 122 11.52 -7.37 -2.15
N LEU A 123 10.18 -7.27 -2.13
CA LEU A 123 9.40 -6.97 -0.93
C LEU A 123 9.62 -8.00 0.18
N GLU A 124 9.58 -9.28 -0.16
CA GLU A 124 9.79 -10.36 0.81
C GLU A 124 11.17 -10.26 1.48
N LYS A 125 12.21 -9.95 0.68
CA LYS A 125 13.57 -9.75 1.18
C LYS A 125 13.67 -8.54 2.09
N ALA A 126 13.08 -7.41 1.70
CA ALA A 126 13.08 -6.18 2.49
C ALA A 126 12.41 -6.37 3.86
N ILE A 127 11.22 -7.01 3.89
CA ILE A 127 10.52 -7.31 5.15
C ILE A 127 11.36 -8.23 6.04
N LYS A 128 11.99 -9.28 5.48
CA LYS A 128 12.88 -10.18 6.24
C LYS A 128 14.14 -9.48 6.75
N ALA A 129 14.64 -8.48 6.03
CA ALA A 129 15.77 -7.65 6.43
C ALA A 129 15.39 -6.57 7.46
N GLY A 130 14.09 -6.41 7.78
CA GLY A 130 13.61 -5.37 8.69
C GLY A 130 13.59 -3.97 8.08
N GLU A 131 13.66 -3.85 6.74
CA GLU A 131 13.50 -2.59 6.04
C GLU A 131 12.07 -2.08 6.21
N GLN A 132 11.91 -0.75 6.34
CA GLN A 132 10.58 -0.15 6.38
C GLN A 132 10.03 -0.05 4.97
N VAL A 133 8.88 -0.69 4.74
CA VAL A 133 8.15 -0.59 3.48
C VAL A 133 6.82 0.13 3.70
N HIS A 134 6.60 1.19 2.93
CA HIS A 134 5.36 1.96 2.91
C HIS A 134 4.53 1.52 1.70
N ALA A 135 3.36 0.93 1.94
CA ALA A 135 2.42 0.56 0.89
C ALA A 135 1.32 1.61 0.71
N PHE A 136 0.94 1.83 -0.54
CA PHE A 136 -0.17 2.69 -0.97
C PHE A 136 -1.10 1.89 -1.88
N PHE A 137 -2.41 2.00 -1.70
CA PHE A 137 -3.37 1.41 -2.62
C PHE A 137 -4.59 2.29 -2.91
N VAL A 138 -5.19 2.08 -4.08
CA VAL A 138 -6.35 2.82 -4.58
C VAL A 138 -7.40 1.88 -5.17
N GLY A 139 -8.64 2.34 -5.32
CA GLY A 139 -9.70 1.59 -6.01
C GLY A 139 -10.17 0.33 -5.26
N ALA A 140 -9.83 0.21 -3.98
CA ALA A 140 -10.32 -0.82 -3.08
C ALA A 140 -10.58 -0.23 -1.70
N TYR A 141 -11.37 -0.93 -0.91
CA TYR A 141 -11.77 -0.50 0.43
C TYR A 141 -11.66 -1.67 1.41
N PRO A 142 -11.09 -1.48 2.61
CA PRO A 142 -11.04 -2.53 3.62
C PRO A 142 -12.45 -2.93 4.07
N LEU A 143 -12.83 -4.18 3.77
CA LEU A 143 -14.08 -4.79 4.21
C LEU A 143 -13.79 -5.91 5.19
N ARG A 144 -14.72 -6.14 6.12
CA ARG A 144 -14.60 -7.24 7.08
C ARG A 144 -14.65 -8.57 6.33
N SER A 145 -13.71 -9.45 6.63
CA SER A 145 -13.58 -10.78 6.02
C SER A 145 -13.21 -11.79 7.10
N THR A 146 -13.79 -12.98 7.02
CA THR A 146 -13.46 -14.12 7.89
C THR A 146 -12.42 -14.98 7.19
N VAL A 147 -11.30 -15.24 7.88
CA VAL A 147 -10.24 -16.11 7.40
C VAL A 147 -10.19 -17.33 8.32
N GLU A 148 -10.11 -18.50 7.70
CA GLU A 148 -9.94 -19.77 8.40
C GLU A 148 -8.44 -20.12 8.50
N ASN A 149 -8.02 -20.50 9.69
CA ASN A 149 -6.68 -21.01 9.96
C ASN A 149 -6.58 -22.50 9.60
N ARG A 150 -5.36 -23.02 9.58
CA ARG A 150 -5.10 -24.45 9.33
C ARG A 150 -5.68 -25.38 10.39
N ASP A 151 -5.90 -24.86 11.60
CA ASP A 151 -6.49 -25.58 12.73
C ASP A 151 -8.03 -25.50 12.75
N GLY A 152 -8.65 -24.93 11.71
CA GLY A 152 -10.10 -24.73 11.63
C GLY A 152 -10.63 -23.54 12.45
N SER A 153 -9.76 -22.84 13.20
CA SER A 153 -10.17 -21.62 13.89
C SER A 153 -10.41 -20.48 12.89
N GLN A 154 -11.43 -19.67 13.14
CA GLN A 154 -11.75 -18.51 12.31
C GLN A 154 -11.36 -17.23 13.01
N PHE A 155 -10.78 -16.30 12.26
CA PHE A 155 -10.52 -14.94 12.75
C PHE A 155 -10.97 -13.92 11.72
N GLU A 156 -11.45 -12.79 12.21
CA GLU A 156 -11.88 -11.66 11.40
C GLU A 156 -10.68 -10.75 11.08
N VAL A 157 -10.60 -10.31 9.83
CA VAL A 157 -9.66 -9.29 9.36
C VAL A 157 -10.40 -8.23 8.56
N TYR A 158 -9.77 -7.07 8.38
CA TYR A 158 -10.18 -6.14 7.32
C TYR A 158 -9.29 -6.38 6.10
N ARG A 159 -9.90 -6.59 4.94
CA ARG A 159 -9.19 -6.85 3.68
C ARG A 159 -9.72 -5.91 2.60
N ALA A 160 -8.80 -5.20 1.94
CA ALA A 160 -9.04 -4.48 0.71
C ALA A 160 -8.60 -5.35 -0.47
N GLU A 161 -9.54 -5.80 -1.28
CA GLU A 161 -9.26 -6.61 -2.47
C GLU A 161 -9.04 -5.72 -3.69
N LEU A 162 -7.84 -5.80 -4.29
CA LEU A 162 -7.42 -4.99 -5.42
C LEU A 162 -7.85 -5.63 -6.73
N SER A 163 -8.51 -4.86 -7.58
CA SER A 163 -8.93 -5.29 -8.92
C SER A 163 -7.81 -5.29 -9.96
N SER A 164 -6.66 -4.68 -9.65
CA SER A 164 -5.47 -4.64 -10.52
C SER A 164 -4.20 -4.55 -9.68
N ILE A 165 -3.11 -5.14 -10.17
CA ILE A 165 -1.78 -4.96 -9.57
C ILE A 165 -1.27 -3.50 -9.67
N ASP A 166 -1.79 -2.73 -10.62
CA ASP A 166 -1.41 -1.31 -10.81
C ASP A 166 -2.03 -0.40 -9.75
N HIS A 167 -2.95 -0.92 -8.94
CA HIS A 167 -3.55 -0.22 -7.81
C HIS A 167 -2.71 -0.30 -6.53
N LEU A 168 -1.52 -0.90 -6.60
CA LEU A 168 -0.57 -1.00 -5.50
C LEU A 168 0.72 -0.25 -5.87
N SER A 169 1.22 0.54 -4.92
CA SER A 169 2.54 1.17 -4.98
C SER A 169 3.29 0.90 -3.69
N LEU A 170 4.59 0.64 -3.80
CA LEU A 170 5.47 0.28 -2.70
C LEU A 170 6.66 1.24 -2.68
N VAL A 171 6.95 1.79 -1.51
CA VAL A 171 8.08 2.69 -1.29
C VAL A 171 8.95 2.10 -0.18
N PHE A 172 10.21 1.83 -0.52
CA PHE A 172 11.18 1.26 0.39
C PHE A 172 11.96 2.41 1.02
N ALA A 173 12.02 2.44 2.35
CA ALA A 173 12.96 3.30 3.05
C ALA A 173 14.38 2.80 2.76
N GLU A 174 15.36 3.70 2.67
CA GLU A 174 16.75 3.25 2.67
C GLU A 174 17.04 2.54 4.01
N PRO A 175 17.79 1.43 4.01
CA PRO A 175 18.31 0.87 5.24
C PRO A 175 19.15 1.97 5.89
N ASN A 176 18.72 2.48 7.04
CA ASN A 176 19.53 3.39 7.85
C ASN A 176 20.91 2.74 7.99
N GLN A 177 21.94 3.36 7.40
CA GLN A 177 23.32 3.05 7.73
C GLN A 177 23.47 3.35 9.23
N ARG A 178 23.42 2.30 10.04
CA ARG A 178 23.84 2.34 11.44
C ARG A 178 25.35 2.38 11.50
#